data_AF-A0A6B3RW12-F1
#
_entry.id   AF-A0A6B3RW12-F1
#
_cell.length_a   1.000
_cell.length_b   1.000
_cell.length_c   1.000
_cell.angle_alpha   90.00
_cell.angle_beta   90.00
_cell.angle_gamma   90.00
#
_symmetry.space_group_name_H-M   'P 1'
#
loop_
_entity.id
_entity.type
_entity.pdbx_description
1 polymer ?
#
loop_
_entity_poly.entity_id
_entity_poly.type
_entity_poly.pdbx_seq_one_letter_code
_entity_poly.pdbx_strand_id
1 'polypeptide(L)'
;MSAPQTNIDKQQRRHRGPLIGMILVVIAVGIGFVWWLGYEAAESDPLPGPSDQIDGRTGETVPGDAPFTAPPEGTPPVQQSEQPTPGVPNQTVDPLTPADVPAVDPLPESSPIVPAN
;
A
#
# COMPACT_ATOMS: atom_id res chain seq x y z
N MET A 1 25.85 -45.52 -41.17
CA MET A 1 24.57 -46.03 -40.65
C MET A 1 23.58 -44.86 -40.64
N SER A 2 22.46 -44.99 -41.33
CA SER A 2 21.43 -43.94 -41.43
C SER A 2 20.59 -43.93 -40.15
N ALA A 3 20.27 -42.74 -39.63
CA ALA A 3 19.49 -42.59 -38.41
C ALA A 3 18.08 -43.21 -38.55
N PRO A 4 17.50 -43.77 -37.47
CA PRO A 4 16.13 -44.26 -37.47
C PRO A 4 15.16 -43.16 -37.90
N GLN A 5 14.41 -43.40 -38.98
CA GLN A 5 13.36 -42.49 -39.45
C GLN A 5 12.18 -42.55 -38.49
N THR A 6 12.10 -41.62 -37.54
CA THR A 6 10.98 -41.54 -36.61
C THR A 6 9.79 -40.91 -37.32
N ASN A 7 8.69 -41.66 -37.45
CA ASN A 7 7.43 -41.10 -37.93
C ASN A 7 6.84 -40.17 -36.84
N ILE A 8 7.06 -38.87 -37.00
CA ILE A 8 6.64 -37.82 -36.05
C ILE A 8 5.12 -37.78 -35.89
N ASP A 9 4.37 -37.96 -36.98
CA ASP A 9 2.89 -37.92 -36.95
C ASP A 9 2.31 -39.02 -36.05
N LYS A 10 2.90 -40.21 -36.08
CA LYS A 10 2.47 -41.35 -35.26
C LYS A 10 2.79 -41.15 -33.79
N GLN A 11 3.91 -40.48 -33.47
CA GLN A 11 4.18 -40.08 -32.09
C GLN A 11 3.16 -39.03 -31.66
N GLN A 12 2.95 -37.98 -32.46
CA GLN A 12 2.05 -36.87 -32.15
C GLN A 12 0.65 -37.34 -31.75
N ARG A 13 0.11 -38.30 -32.50
CA ARG A 13 -1.22 -38.84 -32.22
C ARG A 13 -1.34 -39.58 -30.89
N ARG A 14 -0.25 -40.19 -30.39
CA ARG A 14 -0.24 -40.95 -29.14
C ARG A 14 -0.13 -40.07 -27.89
N HIS A 15 0.55 -38.94 -27.97
CA HIS A 15 0.70 -38.04 -26.82
C HIS A 15 -0.31 -36.89 -26.76
N ARG A 16 -1.09 -36.65 -27.83
CA ARG A 16 -2.19 -35.67 -27.81
C ARG A 16 -3.23 -35.95 -26.71
N GLY A 17 -3.58 -37.22 -26.48
CA GLY A 17 -4.56 -37.60 -25.43
C GLY A 17 -4.11 -37.17 -24.02
N PRO A 18 -2.93 -37.64 -23.55
CA PRO A 18 -2.37 -37.22 -22.27
C PRO A 18 -2.18 -35.70 -22.15
N LEU A 19 -1.74 -35.04 -23.23
CA LEU A 19 -1.52 -33.59 -23.23
C LEU A 19 -2.83 -32.82 -23.02
N ILE A 20 -3.90 -33.20 -23.75
CA ILE A 20 -5.23 -32.60 -23.59
C ILE A 20 -5.76 -32.86 -22.18
N GLY A 21 -5.59 -34.08 -21.66
CA GLY A 21 -6.01 -34.43 -20.30
C GLY A 21 -5.35 -33.52 -19.25
N MET A 22 -4.04 -33.29 -19.37
CA MET A 22 -3.34 -32.43 -18.42
C MET A 22 -3.78 -30.97 -18.53
N ILE A 23 -4.01 -30.47 -19.75
CA ILE A 23 -4.54 -29.12 -19.96
C ILE A 23 -5.88 -28.95 -19.26
N LEU A 24 -6.79 -29.93 -19.38
CA LEU A 24 -8.09 -29.87 -18.71
C LEU A 24 -7.97 -29.86 -17.19
N VAL A 25 -7.07 -30.67 -16.62
CA VAL A 25 -6.82 -30.69 -15.18
C VAL A 25 -6.30 -29.34 -14.69
N VAL A 26 -5.32 -28.77 -15.38
CA VAL A 26 -4.76 -27.46 -15.03
C VAL A 26 -5.83 -26.37 -15.07
N ILE A 27 -6.68 -26.36 -16.10
CA ILE A 27 -7.79 -25.40 -16.20
C ILE A 27 -8.78 -25.58 -15.05
N ALA A 28 -9.18 -26.81 -14.75
CA ALA A 28 -10.13 -27.09 -13.66
C ALA A 28 -9.59 -26.64 -12.30
N VAL A 29 -8.33 -26.94 -12.00
CA VAL A 29 -7.66 -26.50 -10.77
C VAL A 29 -7.55 -24.97 -10.74
N GLY A 30 -7.16 -24.33 -11.85
CA GLY A 30 -7.05 -22.88 -11.94
C GLY A 30 -8.38 -22.17 -11.68
N ILE A 31 -9.47 -22.65 -12.28
CA ILE A 31 -10.82 -22.11 -12.05
C ILE A 31 -11.24 -22.31 -10.59
N GLY A 32 -11.05 -23.52 -10.05
CA GLY A 32 -11.39 -23.81 -8.66
C GLY A 32 -10.60 -22.95 -7.67
N PHE A 33 -9.32 -22.70 -7.95
CA PHE A 33 -8.48 -21.86 -7.12
C PHE A 33 -8.91 -20.39 -7.14
N VAL A 34 -9.23 -19.83 -8.31
CA VAL A 34 -9.75 -18.45 -8.42
C VAL A 34 -11.09 -18.32 -7.72
N TRP A 35 -11.98 -19.30 -7.88
CA TRP A 35 -13.26 -19.33 -7.17
C TRP A 35 -13.07 -19.38 -5.65
N TRP A 36 -12.17 -20.24 -5.17
CA TRP A 36 -11.86 -20.36 -3.75
C TRP A 36 -11.26 -19.06 -3.16
N LEU A 37 -10.32 -18.42 -3.87
CA LEU A 37 -9.78 -17.12 -3.45
C LEU A 37 -10.87 -16.04 -3.38
N GLY A 38 -11.78 -16.01 -4.34
CA GLY A 38 -12.90 -15.07 -4.32
C GLY A 38 -13.84 -15.31 -3.14
N TYR A 39 -14.08 -16.57 -2.78
CA TYR A 39 -14.86 -16.93 -1.60
C TYR A 39 -14.16 -16.48 -0.31
N GLU A 40 -12.88 -16.79 -0.16
CA GLU A 40 -12.11 -16.41 1.04
C GLU A 40 -12.02 -14.88 1.18
N ALA A 41 -11.80 -14.15 0.08
CA ALA A 41 -11.73 -12.69 0.13
C ALA A 41 -13.08 -12.02 0.45
N ALA A 42 -14.20 -12.65 0.12
CA ALA A 42 -15.53 -12.12 0.42
C ALA A 42 -15.99 -12.42 1.85
N GLU A 43 -15.59 -13.58 2.38
CA GLU A 43 -16.02 -14.06 3.69
C GLU A 43 -14.98 -13.80 4.80
N SER A 44 -13.77 -13.33 4.46
CA SER A 44 -12.74 -13.06 5.46
C SER A 44 -13.13 -11.92 6.39
N ASP A 45 -13.03 -12.15 7.69
CA ASP A 45 -13.07 -11.08 8.67
C ASP A 45 -11.89 -10.12 8.47
N PRO A 46 -12.11 -8.79 8.59
CA PRO A 46 -11.01 -7.84 8.55
C PRO A 46 -10.03 -8.14 9.68
N LEU A 47 -8.75 -8.30 9.34
CA LEU A 47 -7.72 -8.43 10.36
C LEU A 47 -7.75 -7.19 11.27
N PRO A 48 -7.67 -7.36 12.60
CA PRO A 48 -7.45 -6.25 13.49
C PRO A 48 -6.21 -5.49 13.03
N GLY A 49 -6.35 -4.18 12.82
CA GLY A 49 -5.19 -3.32 12.57
C GLY A 49 -4.17 -3.46 13.70
N PRO A 50 -2.88 -3.21 13.43
CA PRO A 50 -1.87 -3.20 14.49
C PRO A 50 -2.31 -2.26 15.60
N SER A 51 -2.38 -2.75 16.85
CA SER A 51 -2.72 -1.91 18.00
C SER A 51 -1.69 -0.81 18.21
N ASP A 52 -0.46 -1.05 17.75
CA ASP A 52 0.68 -0.16 17.89
C ASP A 52 1.34 0.02 16.52
N GLN A 53 1.50 1.28 16.12
CA GLN A 53 2.21 1.70 14.93
C GLN A 53 3.43 2.52 15.34
N ILE A 54 4.58 2.26 14.71
CA ILE A 54 5.79 3.03 14.97
C ILE A 54 5.73 4.31 14.12
N ASP A 55 5.80 5.47 14.76
CA ASP A 55 5.90 6.75 14.04
C ASP A 55 7.25 6.83 13.31
N GLY A 56 7.20 6.98 11.99
CA GLY A 56 8.39 7.07 11.13
C GLY A 56 9.27 8.30 11.39
N ARG A 57 8.78 9.33 12.10
CA ARG A 57 9.58 10.51 12.47
C ARG A 57 10.27 10.38 13.82
N THR A 58 9.61 9.79 14.82
CA THR A 58 10.09 9.77 16.22
C THR A 58 10.55 8.39 16.70
N GLY A 59 10.11 7.32 16.03
CA GLY A 59 10.40 5.94 16.44
C GLY A 59 9.61 5.47 17.66
N GLU A 60 8.67 6.26 18.15
CA GLU A 60 7.79 5.89 19.27
C GLU A 60 6.63 5.01 18.79
N THR A 61 6.17 4.12 19.67
CA THR A 61 4.93 3.37 19.48
C THR A 61 3.74 4.30 19.73
N VAL A 62 2.97 4.59 18.70
CA VAL A 62 1.71 5.32 18.76
C VAL A 62 0.58 4.32 18.61
N PRO A 63 -0.57 4.48 19.29
CA PRO A 63 -1.73 3.64 19.04
C PRO A 63 -2.04 3.64 17.54
N GLY A 64 -2.09 2.45 16.93
CA GLY A 64 -2.43 2.31 15.53
C GLY A 64 -3.86 2.78 15.31
N ASP A 65 -4.10 3.48 14.20
CA ASP A 65 -5.44 3.91 13.82
C ASP A 65 -6.36 2.69 13.85
N ALA A 66 -7.35 2.71 14.74
CA ALA A 66 -8.38 1.69 14.80
C ALA A 66 -8.95 1.52 13.37
N PRO A 67 -9.21 0.28 12.92
CA PRO A 67 -9.77 0.06 11.60
C PRO A 67 -10.96 0.99 11.44
N PHE A 68 -10.94 1.82 10.38
CA PHE A 68 -12.06 2.67 10.03
C PHE A 68 -13.26 1.75 9.83
N THR A 69 -14.05 1.62 10.89
CA THR A 69 -15.34 0.97 10.83
C THR A 69 -16.17 2.00 10.09
N ALA A 70 -16.51 1.72 8.83
CA ALA A 70 -17.46 2.55 8.12
C ALA A 70 -18.65 2.78 9.06
N PRO A 71 -19.05 4.03 9.33
CA PRO A 71 -20.23 4.29 10.14
C PRO A 71 -21.38 3.46 9.56
N PRO A 72 -22.27 2.87 10.38
CA PRO A 72 -23.47 2.24 9.85
C PRO A 72 -24.14 3.25 8.90
N GLU A 73 -24.42 2.82 7.67
CA GLU A 73 -25.05 3.65 6.64
C GLU A 73 -26.27 4.33 7.27
N GLY A 74 -26.18 5.65 7.46
CA GLY A 74 -27.18 6.43 8.19
C GLY A 74 -26.62 7.50 9.14
N THR A 75 -25.31 7.50 9.42
CA THR A 75 -24.70 8.63 10.15
C THR A 75 -24.29 9.71 9.15
N PRO A 76 -24.85 10.94 9.19
CA PRO A 76 -24.35 12.02 8.36
C PRO A 76 -22.87 12.26 8.69
N PRO A 77 -22.04 12.69 7.72
CA PRO A 77 -20.65 13.00 8.00
C PRO A 77 -20.61 13.99 9.15
N VAL A 78 -19.92 13.63 10.23
CA VAL A 78 -19.56 14.59 11.26
C VAL A 78 -18.69 15.60 10.53
N GLN A 79 -19.28 16.75 10.19
CA GLN A 79 -18.52 17.90 9.74
C GLN A 79 -17.53 18.16 10.87
N GLN A 80 -16.26 17.95 10.56
CA GLN A 80 -15.15 18.35 11.40
C GLN A 80 -15.34 19.85 11.62
N SER A 81 -15.98 20.21 12.73
CA SER A 81 -16.06 21.59 13.17
C SER A 81 -14.63 22.06 13.27
N GLU A 82 -14.26 22.97 12.37
CA GLU A 82 -12.97 23.64 12.35
C GLU A 82 -12.69 24.10 13.78
N GLN A 83 -11.76 23.39 14.43
CA GLN A 83 -11.32 23.73 15.76
C GLN A 83 -10.74 25.15 15.66
N PRO A 84 -11.25 26.13 16.42
CA PRO A 84 -10.73 27.48 16.33
C PRO A 84 -9.30 27.45 16.84
N THR A 85 -8.34 27.63 15.94
CA THR A 85 -6.93 27.82 16.28
C THR A 85 -6.84 29.02 17.24
N PRO A 86 -6.43 28.83 18.50
CA PRO A 86 -6.24 29.96 19.39
C PRO A 86 -5.02 30.76 18.93
N GLY A 87 -5.25 31.98 18.43
CA GLY A 87 -4.22 33.01 18.40
C GLY A 87 -3.45 33.23 17.09
N VAL A 88 -4.13 33.34 15.95
CA VAL A 88 -3.54 34.04 14.79
C VAL A 88 -4.41 35.27 14.49
N PRO A 89 -3.94 36.51 14.72
CA PRO A 89 -4.69 37.69 14.32
C PRO A 89 -4.88 37.70 12.81
N ASN A 90 -6.10 38.06 12.39
CA ASN A 90 -6.56 38.06 11.01
C ASN A 90 -5.73 39.05 10.18
N GLN A 91 -4.64 38.59 9.54
CA GLN A 91 -3.86 39.39 8.61
C GLN A 91 -4.59 39.41 7.27
N THR A 92 -5.38 40.46 7.04
CA THR A 92 -5.90 40.81 5.72
C THR A 92 -4.71 41.14 4.82
N VAL A 93 -4.26 40.16 4.03
CA VAL A 93 -3.21 40.37 3.01
C VAL A 93 -3.88 40.87 1.73
N ASP A 94 -3.72 42.16 1.45
CA ASP A 94 -4.11 42.80 0.19
C ASP A 94 -3.15 42.33 -0.92
N PRO A 95 -3.60 41.67 -2.01
CA PRO A 95 -2.73 40.88 -2.88
C PRO A 95 -1.95 41.68 -3.95
N LEU A 96 -1.58 42.94 -3.71
CA LEU A 96 -0.87 43.75 -4.70
C LEU A 96 0.22 44.65 -4.10
N THR A 97 1.30 44.08 -3.59
CA THR A 97 2.60 44.78 -3.50
C THR A 97 3.77 43.77 -3.55
N PRO A 98 4.60 43.76 -4.61
CA PRO A 98 5.79 42.93 -4.67
C PRO A 98 7.01 43.74 -4.21
N ALA A 99 7.34 43.69 -2.91
CA ALA A 99 8.68 43.96 -2.38
C ALA A 99 8.65 43.84 -0.86
N ASP A 100 9.25 42.79 -0.31
CA ASP A 100 10.33 42.93 0.67
C ASP A 100 10.71 41.52 1.15
N VAL A 101 11.82 41.03 0.63
CA VAL A 101 12.52 39.86 1.16
C VAL A 101 13.44 40.37 2.27
N PRO A 102 13.15 40.14 3.57
CA PRO A 102 14.17 40.32 4.59
C PRO A 102 15.16 39.14 4.54
N ALA A 103 16.43 39.52 4.58
CA ALA A 103 17.60 38.69 4.35
C ALA A 103 17.74 37.50 5.30
N VAL A 104 18.27 36.39 4.78
CA VAL A 104 18.78 35.25 5.55
C VAL A 104 20.00 35.74 6.35
N ASP A 105 19.88 35.78 7.66
CA ASP A 105 21.00 36.05 8.58
C ASP A 105 21.85 34.76 8.72
N PRO A 106 23.18 34.78 8.49
CA PRO A 106 24.01 33.59 8.61
C PRO A 106 24.26 33.16 10.06
N LEU A 107 24.26 31.84 10.25
CA LEU A 107 24.50 31.08 11.48
C LEU A 107 25.67 31.60 12.35
N PRO A 108 25.53 31.65 13.70
CA PRO A 108 26.69 31.70 14.58
C PRO A 108 27.37 30.32 14.68
N GLU A 109 28.69 30.39 14.80
CA GLU A 109 29.67 29.38 14.46
C GLU A 109 29.74 28.16 15.40
N SER A 110 30.22 27.07 14.81
CA SER A 110 30.65 25.82 15.45
C SER A 110 31.64 26.04 16.60
N SER A 111 31.31 25.51 17.79
CA SER A 111 32.32 25.25 18.83
C SER A 111 32.77 23.79 18.76
N PRO A 112 34.09 23.50 18.81
CA PRO A 112 34.63 22.17 18.62
C PRO A 112 34.54 21.26 19.86
N ILE A 113 34.45 19.97 19.55
CA ILE A 113 34.38 18.80 20.41
C ILE A 113 35.61 18.69 21.33
N VAL A 114 35.38 18.46 22.63
CA VAL A 114 36.40 17.98 23.59
C VAL A 114 36.14 16.49 23.86
N PRO A 115 37.03 15.56 23.45
CA PRO A 115 36.96 14.19 23.93
C PRO A 115 37.61 14.09 25.32
N ALA A 116 36.87 13.61 26.31
CA ALA A 116 37.43 13.20 27.59
C ALA A 116 38.19 11.88 27.42
N ASN A 117 39.41 11.85 27.95
CA ASN A 117 40.29 10.68 28.08
C ASN A 117 40.12 10.03 29.45
#